data_AF-A0A090LJA4-F1
#
_entry.id   AF-A0A090LJA4-F1
#
_cell.length_a   1.000
_cell.length_b   1.000
_cell.length_c   1.000
_cell.angle_alpha   90.00
_cell.angle_beta   90.00
_cell.angle_gamma   90.00
#
_symmetry.space_group_name_H-M   'P 1'
#
loop_
_entity.id
_entity.type
_entity.pdbx_description
1 polymer ?
#
loop_
_entity_poly.entity_id
_entity_poly.type
_entity_poly.pdbx_seq_one_letter_code
_entity_poly.pdbx_strand_id
1 'polypeptide(L)'
;MVNNDFKQEMPPPGGYRNFNFARTFPKQLFRPYLVTGIVAACTAYGAYQTYMVRKHLVTEKFEDVDIQNALQPFLTAERDRDWLRFLKKNRDLENEIMKDVPGWKTGTWYGEPVYFTLGEKWWDPSLVEVYAHSSQSSLNTDHWWSHHSEYAAPKFYDKYLPKWVLNTFW
;
A
#
# COMPACT_ATOMS: atom_id res chain seq x y z
N MET A 1 -44.84 -71.12 67.21
CA MET A 1 -44.97 -69.70 66.85
C MET A 1 -43.92 -69.43 65.77
N VAL A 2 -44.34 -69.16 64.54
CA VAL A 2 -43.44 -69.02 63.39
C VAL A 2 -42.59 -67.78 63.61
N ASN A 3 -41.27 -67.96 63.76
CA ASN A 3 -40.33 -66.85 63.82
C ASN A 3 -39.99 -66.47 62.38
N ASN A 4 -40.65 -65.44 61.89
CA ASN A 4 -40.36 -64.85 60.59
C ASN A 4 -39.13 -63.95 60.76
N ASP A 5 -37.95 -64.47 60.45
CA ASP A 5 -36.66 -63.76 60.53
C ASP A 5 -36.55 -62.67 59.46
N PHE A 6 -37.32 -61.59 59.62
CA PHE A 6 -37.19 -60.39 58.80
C PHE A 6 -36.25 -59.38 59.48
N LYS A 7 -35.07 -59.19 58.89
CA LYS A 7 -34.17 -58.09 59.28
C LYS A 7 -34.62 -56.82 58.59
N GLN A 8 -35.26 -55.92 59.33
CA GLN A 8 -35.64 -54.61 58.82
C GLN A 8 -34.39 -53.72 58.72
N GLU A 9 -34.14 -53.15 57.54
CA GLU A 9 -33.09 -52.13 57.38
C GLU A 9 -33.50 -50.86 58.11
N MET A 10 -32.66 -50.41 59.05
CA MET A 10 -32.90 -49.23 59.88
C MET A 10 -31.76 -48.22 59.66
N PRO A 11 -32.01 -46.90 59.78
CA PRO A 11 -30.93 -45.94 59.81
C PRO A 11 -29.96 -46.27 60.96
N PRO A 12 -28.66 -45.97 60.80
CA PRO A 12 -27.69 -46.23 61.86
C PRO A 12 -28.09 -45.48 63.15
N PRO A 13 -27.79 -46.03 64.33
CA PRO A 13 -28.09 -45.37 65.59
C PRO A 13 -27.32 -44.03 65.65
N GLY A 14 -28.06 -42.92 65.67
CA GLY A 14 -27.52 -41.55 65.55
C GLY A 14 -27.92 -40.80 64.28
N GLY A 15 -28.59 -41.47 63.33
CA GLY A 15 -29.06 -40.86 62.08
C GLY A 15 -27.98 -40.70 61.01
N TYR A 16 -28.40 -40.32 59.79
CA TYR A 16 -27.47 -40.03 58.69
C TYR A 16 -26.84 -38.64 58.87
N ARG A 17 -25.69 -38.42 58.22
CA ARG A 17 -25.04 -37.10 58.19
C ARG A 17 -26.01 -36.06 57.61
N ASN A 18 -26.05 -34.89 58.24
CA ASN A 18 -26.80 -33.74 57.73
C ASN A 18 -26.43 -33.46 56.27
N PHE A 19 -27.42 -33.50 55.39
CA PHE A 19 -27.26 -33.19 53.98
C PHE A 19 -27.47 -31.69 53.77
N ASN A 20 -26.54 -31.05 53.05
CA ASN A 20 -26.75 -29.66 52.64
C ASN A 20 -27.74 -29.63 51.48
N PHE A 21 -28.99 -29.27 51.78
CA PHE A 21 -30.04 -29.08 50.78
C PHE A 21 -30.02 -27.67 50.16
N ALA A 22 -29.27 -26.73 50.75
CA ALA A 22 -29.19 -25.37 50.24
C ALA A 22 -28.30 -25.29 48.99
N ARG A 23 -28.67 -24.41 48.05
CA ARG A 23 -27.88 -24.15 46.86
C ARG A 23 -26.55 -23.50 47.24
N THR A 24 -25.44 -24.11 46.86
CA THR A 24 -24.10 -23.53 47.03
C THR A 24 -23.64 -22.90 45.72
N PHE A 25 -23.27 -21.63 45.76
CA PHE A 25 -22.71 -20.94 44.61
C PHE A 25 -21.18 -21.00 44.65
N PRO A 26 -20.51 -21.30 43.52
CA PRO A 26 -19.05 -21.24 43.46
C PRO A 26 -18.58 -19.79 43.59
N LYS A 27 -17.44 -19.58 44.27
CA LYS A 27 -16.82 -18.26 44.34
C LYS A 27 -16.35 -17.86 42.94
N GLN A 28 -16.80 -16.71 42.44
CA GLN A 28 -16.36 -16.18 41.15
C GLN A 28 -14.96 -15.57 41.28
N LEU A 29 -14.03 -16.07 40.47
CA LEU A 29 -12.65 -15.58 40.42
C LEU A 29 -12.54 -14.22 39.71
N PHE A 30 -13.30 -14.05 38.62
CA PHE A 30 -13.32 -12.83 37.82
C PHE A 30 -14.32 -11.83 38.35
N ARG A 31 -13.90 -11.08 39.38
CA ARG A 31 -14.66 -9.95 39.88
C ARG A 31 -14.53 -8.75 38.93
N PRO A 32 -15.58 -7.93 38.72
CA PRO A 32 -15.57 -6.87 37.72
C PRO A 32 -14.36 -5.92 37.84
N TYR A 33 -14.04 -5.47 39.05
CA TYR A 33 -12.89 -4.58 39.29
C TYR A 33 -11.54 -5.22 38.93
N LEU A 34 -11.38 -6.53 39.13
CA LEU A 34 -10.14 -7.25 38.83
C LEU A 34 -9.97 -7.37 37.32
N VAL A 35 -11.05 -7.69 36.61
CA VAL A 35 -11.05 -7.74 35.13
C VAL A 35 -10.75 -6.36 34.56
N THR A 36 -11.41 -5.31 35.03
CA THR A 36 -11.15 -3.94 34.56
C THR A 36 -9.71 -3.50 34.84
N GLY A 37 -9.16 -3.83 36.00
CA GLY A 37 -7.76 -3.54 36.33
C GLY A 37 -6.77 -4.24 35.40
N ILE A 38 -6.99 -5.52 35.10
CA ILE A 38 -6.15 -6.28 34.16
C ILE A 38 -6.23 -5.69 32.75
N VAL A 39 -7.44 -5.41 32.25
CA VAL A 39 -7.62 -4.82 30.92
C VAL A 39 -6.93 -3.46 30.85
N ALA A 40 -7.12 -2.60 31.85
CA ALA A 40 -6.46 -1.29 31.90
C ALA A 40 -4.92 -1.40 31.89
N ALA A 41 -4.36 -2.35 32.66
CA ALA A 41 -2.92 -2.60 32.68
C ALA A 41 -2.40 -3.11 31.32
N CYS A 42 -3.10 -4.06 30.69
CA CYS A 42 -2.76 -4.55 29.36
C CYS A 42 -2.83 -3.43 28.30
N THR A 43 -3.85 -2.58 28.35
CA THR A 43 -3.99 -1.44 27.44
C THR A 43 -2.86 -0.41 27.64
N ALA A 44 -2.53 -0.07 28.89
CA ALA A 44 -1.44 0.84 29.19
C ALA A 44 -0.08 0.31 28.70
N TYR A 45 0.18 -0.99 28.91
CA TYR A 45 1.38 -1.65 28.41
C TYR A 45 1.41 -1.68 26.87
N GLY A 46 0.29 -2.00 26.23
CA GLY A 46 0.17 -1.97 24.77
C GLY A 46 0.48 -0.58 24.20
N ALA A 47 -0.08 0.48 24.80
CA ALA A 47 0.20 1.85 24.39
C ALA A 47 1.69 2.22 24.52
N TYR A 48 2.32 1.81 25.61
CA TYR A 48 3.76 1.99 25.82
C TYR A 48 4.59 1.24 24.75
N GLN A 49 4.26 -0.02 24.48
CA GLN A 49 4.95 -0.81 23.47
C GLN A 49 4.77 -0.21 22.07
N THR A 50 3.56 0.22 21.69
CA THR A 50 3.31 0.90 20.42
C THR A 50 4.12 2.17 20.28
N TYR A 51 4.26 2.95 21.36
CA TYR A 51 5.11 4.14 21.35
C TYR A 51 6.58 3.81 21.10
N MET A 52 7.11 2.75 21.72
CA MET A 52 8.48 2.28 21.49
C MET A 52 8.68 1.79 20.05
N VAL A 53 7.78 0.97 19.54
CA VAL A 53 7.83 0.48 18.14
C VAL A 53 7.75 1.64 17.15
N ARG A 54 6.91 2.63 17.41
CA ARG A 54 6.82 3.84 16.58
C ARG A 54 8.16 4.56 16.46
N LYS A 55 8.96 4.63 17.53
CA LYS A 55 10.30 5.25 17.46
C LYS A 55 11.19 4.49 16.49
N HIS A 56 11.20 3.17 16.55
CA HIS A 56 11.97 2.33 15.64
C HIS A 56 11.53 2.52 14.18
N LEU A 57 10.22 2.50 13.91
CA LEU A 57 9.69 2.72 12.56
C LEU A 57 10.02 4.12 12.00
N VAL A 58 10.08 5.13 12.86
CA VAL A 58 10.50 6.47 12.44
C VAL A 58 11.98 6.50 12.07
N THR A 59 12.84 5.79 12.81
CA THR A 59 14.26 5.65 12.46
C THR A 59 14.43 4.91 11.14
N GLU A 60 13.75 3.78 10.95
CA GLU A 60 13.78 3.01 9.69
C GLU A 60 13.31 3.86 8.51
N LYS A 61 12.19 4.58 8.67
CA LYS A 61 11.71 5.52 7.63
C LYS A 61 12.70 6.63 7.34
N PHE A 62 13.44 7.10 8.35
CA PHE A 62 14.46 8.13 8.14
C PHE A 62 15.62 7.58 7.32
N GLU A 63 16.06 6.35 7.58
CA GLU A 63 17.08 5.65 6.80
C GLU A 63 16.62 5.47 5.34
N ASP A 64 15.37 5.03 5.11
CA ASP A 64 14.81 4.90 3.76
C ASP A 64 14.79 6.22 2.99
N VAL A 65 14.39 7.31 3.65
CA VAL A 65 14.36 8.65 3.04
C VAL A 65 15.77 9.15 2.73
N ASP A 66 16.75 8.87 3.60
CA ASP A 66 18.14 9.26 3.36
C ASP A 66 18.73 8.52 2.16
N ILE A 67 18.45 7.21 2.02
CA ILE A 67 18.82 6.42 0.85
C ILE A 67 18.18 6.99 -0.43
N GLN A 68 16.89 7.32 -0.38
CA GLN A 68 16.19 7.94 -1.52
C GLN A 68 16.81 9.29 -1.90
N ASN A 69 17.11 10.13 -0.91
CA ASN A 69 17.75 11.43 -1.13
C ASN A 69 19.15 11.29 -1.75
N ALA A 70 19.93 10.29 -1.30
CA ALA A 70 21.24 9.98 -1.89
C ALA A 70 21.14 9.50 -3.35
N LEU A 71 20.09 8.76 -3.72
CA LEU A 71 19.87 8.26 -5.08
C LEU A 71 19.18 9.28 -6.00
N GLN A 72 18.40 10.21 -5.45
CA GLN A 72 17.61 11.19 -6.18
C GLN A 72 18.39 11.94 -7.28
N PRO A 73 19.63 12.45 -7.09
CA PRO A 73 20.34 13.16 -8.15
C PRO A 73 20.66 12.27 -9.35
N PHE A 74 20.95 10.98 -9.14
CA PHE A 74 21.22 10.04 -10.23
C PHE A 74 19.94 9.74 -11.02
N LEU A 75 18.85 9.40 -10.32
CA LEU A 75 17.56 9.12 -10.94
C LEU A 75 17.02 10.34 -11.71
N THR A 76 17.19 11.53 -11.13
CA THR A 76 16.78 12.79 -11.79
C THR A 76 17.60 13.01 -13.06
N ALA A 77 18.92 12.81 -13.01
CA ALA A 77 19.79 13.00 -14.17
C ALA A 77 19.52 11.98 -15.29
N GLU A 78 19.22 10.72 -14.95
CA GLU A 78 18.82 9.70 -15.93
C GLU A 78 17.50 10.06 -16.61
N ARG A 79 16.49 10.39 -15.81
CA ARG A 79 15.18 10.85 -16.29
C ARG A 79 15.30 12.06 -17.21
N ASP A 80 16.06 13.08 -16.80
CA ASP A 80 16.22 14.30 -17.58
C ASP A 80 16.94 14.03 -18.92
N ARG A 81 17.93 13.12 -18.94
CA ARG A 81 18.60 12.70 -20.19
C ARG A 81 17.65 12.01 -21.15
N ASP A 82 16.84 11.09 -20.65
CA ASP A 82 15.89 10.37 -21.48
C ASP A 82 14.75 11.26 -21.97
N TRP A 83 14.30 12.19 -21.13
CA TRP A 83 13.33 13.22 -21.51
C TRP A 83 13.86 14.12 -22.65
N LEU A 84 15.08 14.65 -22.51
CA LEU A 84 15.69 15.48 -23.55
C LEU A 84 15.93 14.70 -24.86
N ARG A 85 16.29 13.41 -24.77
CA ARG A 85 16.40 12.54 -25.95
C ARG A 85 15.06 12.38 -26.65
N PHE A 86 13.98 12.24 -25.90
CA PHE A 86 12.64 12.11 -26.44
C PHE A 86 12.15 13.41 -27.10
N LEU A 87 12.30 14.55 -26.42
CA LEU A 87 11.98 15.86 -27.00
C LEU A 87 12.79 16.16 -28.26
N LYS A 88 14.08 15.76 -28.28
CA LYS A 88 14.92 15.90 -29.48
C LYS A 88 14.34 15.09 -30.65
N LYS A 89 13.91 13.84 -30.43
CA LYS A 89 13.29 13.03 -31.48
C LYS A 89 12.03 13.70 -32.04
N ASN A 90 11.18 14.25 -31.18
CA ASN A 90 9.96 14.94 -31.61
C ASN A 90 10.28 16.20 -32.41
N ARG A 91 11.27 16.98 -31.97
CA ARG A 91 11.72 18.18 -32.69
C ARG A 91 12.31 17.82 -34.05
N ASP A 92 13.09 16.75 -34.13
CA ASP A 92 13.68 16.27 -35.38
C ASP A 92 12.59 15.75 -36.34
N LEU A 93 11.56 15.08 -35.82
CA LEU A 93 10.37 14.66 -36.58
C LEU A 93 9.53 15.86 -37.07
N GLU A 94 9.33 16.87 -36.22
CA GLU A 94 8.64 18.12 -36.57
C GLU A 94 9.35 18.83 -37.73
N ASN A 95 10.69 18.91 -37.68
CA ASN A 95 11.50 19.47 -38.77
C ASN A 95 11.30 18.71 -40.08
N GLU A 96 11.20 17.38 -40.03
CA GLU A 96 11.03 16.55 -41.23
C GLU A 96 9.64 16.70 -41.84
N ILE A 97 8.60 16.67 -41.02
CA ILE A 97 7.19 16.73 -41.45
C ILE A 97 6.83 18.13 -41.94
N MET A 98 7.31 19.18 -41.26
CA MET A 98 6.88 20.56 -41.50
C MET A 98 7.79 21.34 -42.48
N LYS A 99 8.80 20.70 -43.07
CA LYS A 99 9.75 21.34 -44.00
C LYS A 99 9.09 22.04 -45.19
N ASP A 100 7.97 21.52 -45.66
CA ASP A 100 7.29 21.98 -46.87
C ASP A 100 6.21 23.04 -46.56
N VAL A 101 5.98 23.37 -45.28
CA VAL A 101 4.96 24.33 -44.85
C VAL A 101 5.55 25.75 -44.82
N PRO A 102 5.01 26.70 -45.61
CA PRO A 102 5.56 28.05 -45.67
C PRO A 102 5.37 28.79 -44.33
N GLY A 103 6.46 29.39 -43.84
CA GLY A 103 6.43 30.16 -42.59
C GLY A 103 6.48 29.32 -41.31
N TRP A 104 6.58 27.99 -41.41
CA TRP A 104 6.78 27.15 -40.23
C TRP A 104 8.19 27.31 -39.69
N LYS A 105 8.30 27.55 -38.38
CA LYS A 105 9.55 27.54 -37.64
C LYS A 105 9.36 26.67 -36.40
N THR A 106 10.14 25.60 -36.34
CA THR A 106 10.06 24.57 -35.30
C THR A 106 10.12 25.15 -33.89
N GLY A 107 9.21 24.73 -33.03
CA GLY A 107 9.08 25.24 -31.65
C GLY A 107 8.45 26.64 -31.52
N THR A 108 7.93 27.20 -32.61
CA THR A 108 7.14 28.44 -32.60
C THR A 108 5.82 28.23 -33.33
N TRP A 109 4.84 29.05 -33.05
CA TRP A 109 3.60 29.06 -33.81
C TRP A 109 3.73 29.98 -35.02
N TYR A 110 4.09 29.43 -36.19
CA TYR A 110 4.33 30.20 -37.43
C TYR A 110 5.26 31.42 -37.24
N GLY A 111 6.30 31.28 -36.42
CA GLY A 111 7.26 32.36 -36.12
C GLY A 111 6.97 33.15 -34.85
N GLU A 112 5.77 33.03 -34.27
CA GLU A 112 5.42 33.63 -32.97
C GLU A 112 5.76 32.69 -31.80
N PRO A 113 6.28 33.20 -30.68
CA PRO A 113 6.52 32.37 -29.50
C PRO A 113 5.19 31.87 -28.91
N VAL A 114 5.13 30.59 -28.55
CA VAL A 114 3.93 29.98 -27.95
C VAL A 114 3.58 30.64 -26.61
N TYR A 115 4.59 31.04 -25.84
CA TYR A 115 4.42 31.73 -24.56
C TYR A 115 5.05 33.11 -24.59
N PHE A 116 4.23 34.16 -24.52
CA PHE A 116 4.70 35.55 -24.54
C PHE A 116 5.40 35.98 -23.24
N THR A 117 5.00 35.42 -22.09
CA THR A 117 5.47 35.84 -20.76
C THR A 117 6.72 35.09 -20.26
N LEU A 118 7.10 34.01 -20.95
CA LEU A 118 8.11 33.07 -20.46
C LEU A 118 9.56 33.60 -20.64
N GLY A 119 9.79 34.39 -21.68
CA GLY A 119 11.13 34.85 -22.06
C GLY A 119 12.04 33.68 -22.46
N GLU A 120 13.25 33.62 -21.91
CA GLU A 120 14.26 32.59 -22.20
C GLU A 120 14.19 31.37 -21.24
N LYS A 121 13.17 31.29 -20.39
CA LYS A 121 13.06 30.17 -19.43
C LYS A 121 12.61 28.88 -20.12
N TRP A 122 13.00 27.75 -19.55
CA TRP A 122 12.50 26.45 -19.97
C TRP A 122 11.03 26.28 -19.57
N TRP A 123 10.23 25.73 -20.48
CA TRP A 123 8.89 25.22 -20.21
C TRP A 123 8.88 23.72 -20.49
N ASP A 124 8.33 22.95 -19.56
CA ASP A 124 8.19 21.50 -19.74
C ASP A 124 6.88 21.21 -20.49
N PRO A 125 6.93 20.64 -21.70
CA PRO A 125 5.73 20.37 -22.48
C PRO A 125 4.83 19.34 -21.79
N SER A 126 3.52 19.46 -22.01
CA SER A 126 2.58 18.53 -21.42
C SER A 126 2.68 17.15 -22.05
N LEU A 127 2.35 16.09 -21.31
CA LEU A 127 2.36 14.72 -21.84
C LEU A 127 1.52 14.59 -23.11
N VAL A 128 0.38 15.28 -23.18
CA VAL A 128 -0.49 15.24 -24.36
C VAL A 128 0.19 15.84 -25.59
N GLU A 129 0.95 16.93 -25.43
CA GLU A 129 1.71 17.56 -26.52
C GLU A 129 2.81 16.62 -27.03
N VAL A 130 3.56 16.01 -26.12
CA VAL A 130 4.71 15.18 -26.48
C VAL A 130 4.28 13.84 -27.09
N TYR A 131 3.18 13.26 -26.61
CA TYR A 131 2.66 11.96 -27.08
C TYR A 131 1.57 12.09 -28.16
N ALA A 132 1.28 13.29 -28.67
CA ALA A 132 0.19 13.54 -29.63
C ALA A 132 0.22 12.65 -30.89
N HIS A 133 1.43 12.26 -31.32
CA HIS A 133 1.66 11.43 -32.51
C HIS A 133 1.81 9.93 -32.18
N SER A 134 1.81 9.58 -30.90
CA SER A 134 2.01 8.21 -30.42
C SER A 134 0.67 7.51 -30.16
N SER A 135 0.71 6.19 -30.03
CA SER A 135 -0.46 5.43 -29.61
C SER A 135 -0.80 5.71 -28.14
N GLN A 136 -2.08 5.67 -27.78
CA GLN A 136 -2.52 5.83 -26.38
C GLN A 136 -1.85 4.83 -25.42
N SER A 137 -1.54 3.63 -25.91
CA SER A 137 -0.85 2.60 -25.13
C SER A 137 0.58 3.03 -24.76
N SER A 138 1.29 3.70 -25.69
CA SER A 138 2.63 4.24 -25.43
C SER A 138 2.61 5.33 -24.36
N LEU A 139 1.65 6.25 -24.45
CA LEU A 139 1.42 7.28 -23.44
C LEU A 139 1.16 6.66 -22.06
N ASN A 140 0.26 5.68 -21.98
CA ASN A 140 -0.08 5.03 -20.71
C ASN A 140 1.14 4.33 -20.09
N THR A 141 1.92 3.62 -20.90
CA THR A 141 3.09 2.87 -20.42
C THR A 141 4.11 3.80 -19.74
N ASP A 142 4.42 4.93 -20.38
CA ASP A 142 5.39 5.91 -19.88
C ASP A 142 4.81 6.82 -18.79
N HIS A 143 3.52 7.18 -18.84
CA HIS A 143 2.90 8.05 -17.84
C HIS A 143 2.80 7.36 -16.47
N TRP A 144 2.43 6.09 -16.46
CA TRP A 144 2.23 5.30 -15.25
C TRP A 144 3.54 4.66 -14.73
N TRP A 145 4.71 5.10 -15.21
CA TRP A 145 6.03 4.55 -14.89
C TRP A 145 6.30 4.36 -13.38
N SER A 146 5.77 5.25 -12.53
CA SER A 146 5.91 5.20 -11.06
C SER A 146 5.08 4.10 -10.38
N HIS A 147 4.13 3.48 -11.09
CA HIS A 147 3.26 2.41 -10.57
C HIS A 147 3.58 1.03 -11.15
N HIS A 148 4.55 0.94 -12.05
CA HIS A 148 4.91 -0.28 -12.73
C HIS A 148 6.16 -0.90 -12.11
N SER A 149 6.01 -1.99 -11.33
CA SER A 149 7.11 -2.91 -10.99
C SER A 149 7.70 -3.63 -12.23
N GLU A 150 7.23 -3.27 -13.42
CA GLU A 150 7.33 -3.97 -14.69
C GLU A 150 8.67 -3.73 -15.39
N TYR A 151 9.36 -2.64 -15.03
CA TYR A 151 10.71 -2.34 -15.50
C TYR A 151 11.81 -3.11 -14.77
N ALA A 152 11.48 -3.84 -13.69
CA ALA A 152 12.44 -4.66 -12.96
C ALA A 152 12.54 -6.10 -13.48
N ALA A 153 11.50 -6.63 -14.15
CA ALA A 153 11.49 -7.97 -14.73
C ALA A 153 10.28 -8.18 -15.67
N PRO A 154 10.37 -9.05 -16.70
CA PRO A 154 9.21 -9.47 -17.48
C PRO A 154 8.14 -10.04 -16.55
N LYS A 155 6.88 -9.69 -16.77
CA LYS A 155 5.78 -10.11 -15.90
C LYS A 155 5.57 -11.61 -16.06
N PHE A 156 5.17 -12.27 -14.98
CA PHE A 156 4.96 -13.72 -15.02
C PHE A 156 3.95 -14.14 -16.10
N TYR A 157 2.99 -13.27 -16.45
CA TYR A 157 1.93 -13.53 -17.41
C TYR A 157 2.27 -13.18 -18.86
N ASP A 158 3.34 -12.42 -19.15
CA ASP A 158 3.72 -12.06 -20.53
C ASP A 158 4.06 -13.30 -21.38
N LYS A 159 4.49 -14.38 -20.73
CA LYS A 159 4.77 -15.67 -21.36
C LYS A 159 3.51 -16.44 -21.77
N TYR A 160 2.40 -16.22 -21.06
CA TYR A 160 1.22 -17.08 -21.15
C TYR A 160 0.02 -16.39 -21.80
N LEU A 161 -0.08 -15.06 -21.71
CA LEU A 161 -1.20 -14.32 -22.27
C LEU A 161 -0.88 -13.83 -23.69
N PRO A 162 -1.78 -14.05 -24.67
CA PRO A 162 -1.61 -13.51 -26.00
C PRO A 162 -1.75 -11.98 -26.00
N LYS A 163 -0.95 -11.30 -26.84
CA LYS A 163 -0.82 -9.83 -26.85
C LYS A 163 -2.15 -9.07 -26.97
N TRP A 164 -3.14 -9.63 -27.66
CA TRP A 164 -4.45 -8.97 -27.80
C TRP A 164 -5.21 -8.86 -26.47
N VAL A 165 -5.03 -9.81 -25.55
CA VAL A 165 -5.64 -9.76 -24.20
C VAL A 165 -4.96 -8.69 -23.37
N LEU A 166 -3.62 -8.68 -23.37
CA LEU A 166 -2.82 -7.73 -22.60
C LEU A 166 -3.17 -6.28 -22.97
N ASN A 167 -3.25 -5.98 -24.27
CA ASN A 167 -3.61 -4.65 -24.78
C ASN A 167 -5.05 -4.19 -24.45
N THR A 168 -5.93 -5.09 -24.01
CA THR A 168 -7.34 -4.75 -23.71
C THR A 168 -7.54 -4.43 -22.23
N PHE A 169 -6.75 -5.03 -21.35
CA PHE A 169 -6.90 -4.90 -19.89
C PHE A 169 -5.95 -3.87 -19.26
N TRP A 170 -4.87 -3.53 -19.95
CA TRP A 170 -3.80 -2.64 -19.46
C TRP A 170 -3.39 -1.63 -20.54
#